data_AF-A0A1F7ZMY0-F1
#
_entry.id   AF-A0A1F7ZMY0-F1
#
_cell.length_a   1.000
_cell.length_b   1.000
_cell.length_c   1.000
_cell.angle_alpha   90.00
_cell.angle_beta   90.00
_cell.angle_gamma   90.00
#
_symmetry.space_group_name_H-M   'P 1'
#
loop_
_entity.id
_entity.type
_entity.pdbx_description
1 polymer ?
#
loop_
_entity_poly.entity_id
_entity_poly.type
_entity_poly.pdbx_seq_one_letter_code
_entity_poly.pdbx_strand_id
1 'polypeptide(L)'
;MDTHPPSGASPEIASYYELSWSILSSIGLFTTLLSIWAMLITRPSPLSFIPIVVSAAGAVANGLCYFSFYTSYPTGNRAAASAIADILWLVQEAGLSFYSYQILLHTLRDSVRILFLSLFWFFMVVIGSIRMTILASRVLEITQEGVSSHSTGPLQHRIDYLHVGYFASIALVETCSSFFLIRLLHKAYRVSPKLSFTRMVFRHVLRTTEVRVASLCVIGITRAVTYSLQVTSQTATTVAGQFDRFAYTMECLFPLVMVTDILATKKFHIGDRNTMTTTVEASPIAPYRDLGSPMNNNSPRELEWARSP
;
A
#
# COMPACT_ATOMS: atom_id res chain seq x y z
N MET A 1 -42.27 -6.69 45.55
CA MET A 1 -41.26 -6.78 46.62
C MET A 1 -40.00 -7.33 45.96
N ASP A 2 -39.14 -6.38 45.61
CA ASP A 2 -37.69 -6.45 45.42
C ASP A 2 -37.11 -7.44 44.41
N THR A 3 -37.20 -7.06 43.13
CA THR A 3 -36.25 -7.46 42.10
C THR A 3 -35.13 -6.42 42.01
N HIS A 4 -34.22 -6.40 42.98
CA HIS A 4 -32.94 -5.73 42.80
C HIS A 4 -32.02 -6.65 41.99
N PRO A 5 -31.48 -6.22 40.83
CA PRO A 5 -30.41 -6.96 40.18
C PRO A 5 -29.16 -6.90 41.07
N PRO A 6 -28.34 -7.97 41.11
CA PRO A 6 -27.13 -8.00 41.92
C PRO A 6 -26.16 -6.91 41.46
N SER A 7 -25.95 -5.93 42.34
CA SER A 7 -24.91 -4.92 42.25
C SER A 7 -23.55 -5.61 42.36
N GLY A 8 -22.89 -5.89 41.22
CA GLY A 8 -21.58 -6.52 41.24
C GLY A 8 -21.02 -7.02 39.91
N ALA A 9 -21.69 -6.83 38.78
CA ALA A 9 -21.06 -7.09 37.49
C ALA A 9 -20.04 -5.98 37.19
N SER A 10 -18.77 -6.22 37.53
CA SER A 10 -17.67 -5.54 36.86
C SER A 10 -17.92 -5.60 35.35
N PRO A 11 -17.83 -4.48 34.60
CA PRO A 11 -18.06 -4.53 33.16
C PRO A 11 -17.15 -5.59 32.56
N GLU A 12 -17.73 -6.61 31.94
CA GLU A 12 -16.96 -7.64 31.24
C GLU A 12 -16.15 -6.95 30.15
N ILE A 13 -14.86 -6.79 30.40
CA ILE A 13 -13.91 -6.28 29.41
C ILE A 13 -13.86 -7.34 28.31
N ALA A 14 -14.36 -7.00 27.13
CA ALA A 14 -14.30 -7.89 25.98
C ALA A 14 -12.84 -8.26 25.70
N SER A 15 -12.52 -9.55 25.76
CA SER A 15 -11.18 -10.06 25.52
C SER A 15 -10.68 -9.70 24.13
N TYR A 16 -9.42 -9.27 24.01
CA TYR A 16 -8.82 -8.81 22.74
C TYR A 16 -9.04 -9.76 21.56
N TYR A 17 -8.80 -11.06 21.77
CA TYR A 17 -8.91 -12.08 20.72
C TYR A 17 -10.34 -12.38 20.27
N GLU A 18 -11.35 -11.98 21.05
CA GLU A 18 -12.77 -12.09 20.67
C GLU A 18 -13.23 -10.91 19.79
N LEU A 19 -12.42 -9.86 19.69
CA LEU A 19 -12.71 -8.67 18.90
C LEU A 19 -12.03 -8.73 17.53
N SER A 20 -12.70 -8.15 16.53
CA SER A 20 -12.15 -7.98 15.17
C SER A 20 -10.79 -7.25 15.14
N TRP A 21 -10.49 -6.44 16.15
CA TRP A 21 -9.21 -5.76 16.32
C TRP A 21 -8.02 -6.71 16.36
N SER A 22 -8.15 -7.87 17.01
CA SER A 22 -7.09 -8.87 17.06
C SER A 22 -6.84 -9.53 15.71
N ILE A 23 -7.90 -9.78 14.93
CA ILE A 23 -7.83 -10.31 13.57
C ILE A 23 -7.09 -9.31 12.68
N LEU A 24 -7.50 -8.04 12.71
CA LEU A 24 -6.88 -6.96 11.94
C LEU A 24 -5.41 -6.77 12.32
N SER A 25 -5.09 -6.83 13.62
CA SER A 25 -3.70 -6.79 14.10
C SER A 25 -2.88 -7.99 13.62
N SER A 26 -3.45 -9.18 13.64
CA SER A 26 -2.81 -10.42 13.19
C SER A 26 -2.53 -10.39 11.69
N ILE A 27 -3.49 -9.91 10.89
CA ILE A 27 -3.32 -9.70 9.44
C ILE A 27 -2.17 -8.73 9.17
N GLY A 28 -2.13 -7.58 9.86
CA GLY A 28 -1.05 -6.61 9.71
C GLY A 28 0.32 -7.20 10.06
N LEU A 29 0.41 -7.93 11.18
CA LEU A 29 1.65 -8.57 11.62
C LEU A 29 2.13 -9.63 10.61
N PHE A 30 1.23 -10.54 10.21
CA PHE A 30 1.54 -11.57 9.23
C PHE A 30 2.00 -10.97 7.90
N THR A 31 1.29 -9.96 7.41
CA THR A 31 1.61 -9.31 6.13
C THR A 31 2.93 -8.54 6.20
N THR A 32 3.27 -7.97 7.37
CA THR A 32 4.59 -7.37 7.62
C THR A 32 5.70 -8.42 7.48
N LEU A 33 5.56 -9.57 8.15
CA LEU A 33 6.54 -10.66 8.10
C LEU A 33 6.68 -11.21 6.68
N LEU A 34 5.56 -11.45 5.98
CA LEU A 34 5.56 -11.92 4.60
C LEU A 34 6.27 -10.92 3.67
N SER A 35 6.05 -9.62 3.86
CA SER A 35 6.69 -8.56 3.08
C SER A 35 8.20 -8.50 3.34
N ILE A 36 8.63 -8.69 4.59
CA ILE A 36 10.06 -8.79 4.95
C ILE A 36 10.67 -10.03 4.28
N TRP A 37 10.02 -11.19 4.34
CA TRP A 37 10.49 -12.39 3.65
C TRP A 37 10.60 -12.20 2.14
N ALA A 38 9.58 -11.62 1.51
CA ALA A 38 9.60 -11.29 0.09
C ALA A 38 10.75 -10.34 -0.29
N MET A 39 11.05 -9.36 0.58
CA MET A 39 12.19 -8.46 0.40
C MET A 39 13.53 -9.20 0.49
N LEU A 40 13.69 -10.08 1.48
CA LEU A 40 14.92 -10.86 1.71
C LEU A 40 15.21 -11.87 0.59
N ILE A 41 14.18 -12.57 0.09
CA ILE A 41 14.33 -13.55 -1.01
C ILE A 41 14.63 -12.85 -2.34
N THR A 42 14.16 -11.61 -2.50
CA THR A 42 14.37 -10.86 -3.73
C THR A 42 15.58 -9.91 -3.64
N ARG A 43 15.35 -8.62 -3.36
CA ARG A 43 16.34 -7.56 -3.08
C ARG A 43 15.59 -6.36 -2.47
N PRO A 44 16.19 -5.59 -1.55
CA PRO A 44 15.56 -4.38 -1.05
C PRO A 44 15.33 -3.38 -2.19
N SER A 45 14.14 -2.77 -2.21
CA SER A 45 13.77 -1.69 -3.14
C SER A 45 12.79 -0.76 -2.43
N PRO A 46 12.71 0.53 -2.81
CA PRO A 46 11.75 1.46 -2.20
C PRO A 46 10.30 0.95 -2.22
N LEU A 47 9.91 0.21 -3.27
CA LEU A 47 8.59 -0.42 -3.38
C LEU A 47 8.36 -1.53 -2.36
N SER A 48 9.41 -2.24 -1.94
CA SER A 48 9.32 -3.34 -0.97
C SER A 48 9.07 -2.84 0.46
N PHE A 49 9.43 -1.60 0.78
CA PHE A 49 9.20 -1.05 2.12
C PHE A 49 7.74 -0.64 2.36
N ILE A 50 6.99 -0.31 1.31
CA ILE A 50 5.60 0.15 1.45
C ILE A 50 4.72 -0.91 2.14
N PRO A 51 4.59 -2.15 1.63
CA PRO A 51 3.74 -3.15 2.27
C PRO A 51 4.23 -3.52 3.68
N ILE A 52 5.52 -3.35 4.00
CA ILE A 52 6.06 -3.54 5.35
C ILE A 52 5.54 -2.44 6.29
N VAL A 53 5.73 -1.18 5.92
CA VAL A 53 5.40 -0.02 6.78
C VAL A 53 3.91 0.09 7.01
N VAL A 54 3.09 -0.02 5.96
CA VAL A 54 1.62 0.10 6.09
C VAL A 54 1.02 -1.04 6.91
N SER A 55 1.53 -2.27 6.75
CA SER A 55 1.05 -3.43 7.50
C SER A 55 1.46 -3.37 8.97
N ALA A 56 2.69 -2.92 9.25
CA ALA A 56 3.18 -2.75 10.61
C ALA A 56 2.42 -1.64 11.34
N ALA A 57 2.19 -0.51 10.67
CA ALA A 57 1.38 0.58 11.19
C ALA A 57 -0.05 0.11 11.49
N GLY A 58 -0.67 -0.64 10.58
CA GLY A 58 -1.99 -1.24 10.79
C GLY A 58 -2.02 -2.16 12.01
N ALA A 59 -1.04 -3.06 12.14
CA ALA A 59 -0.97 -4.00 13.26
C ALA A 59 -0.98 -3.26 14.61
N VAL A 60 -0.10 -2.26 14.74
CA VAL A 60 0.04 -1.48 15.98
C VAL A 60 -1.18 -0.59 16.21
N ALA A 61 -1.72 0.06 15.17
CA ALA A 61 -2.91 0.90 15.28
C ALA A 61 -4.12 0.13 15.84
N ASN A 62 -4.35 -1.09 15.33
CA ASN A 62 -5.48 -1.92 15.77
C ASN A 62 -5.33 -2.37 17.23
N GLY A 63 -4.12 -2.73 17.68
CA GLY A 63 -3.85 -3.04 19.08
C GLY A 63 -4.01 -1.83 20.01
N LEU A 64 -3.55 -0.64 19.59
CA LEU A 64 -3.73 0.60 20.34
C LEU A 64 -5.19 1.07 20.38
N CYS A 65 -5.97 0.79 19.35
CA CYS A 65 -7.41 1.05 19.38
C CYS A 65 -8.11 0.19 20.42
N TYR A 66 -7.79 -1.11 20.51
CA TYR A 66 -8.29 -1.95 21.59
C TYR A 66 -7.91 -1.37 22.96
N PHE A 67 -6.63 -1.02 23.14
CA PHE A 67 -6.15 -0.40 24.37
C PHE A 67 -6.94 0.87 24.71
N SER A 68 -7.19 1.75 23.74
CA SER A 68 -7.85 3.02 23.98
C SER A 68 -9.35 2.89 24.29
N PHE A 69 -10.09 1.98 23.64
CA PHE A 69 -11.55 1.96 23.73
C PHE A 69 -12.11 0.82 24.59
N TYR A 70 -11.38 -0.27 24.80
CA TYR A 70 -11.90 -1.49 25.44
C TYR A 70 -11.27 -1.79 26.80
N THR A 71 -10.25 -1.03 27.22
CA THR A 71 -9.60 -1.22 28.52
C THR A 71 -9.95 -0.11 29.51
N SER A 72 -9.77 -0.39 30.79
CA SER A 72 -10.05 0.53 31.92
C SER A 72 -8.81 1.28 32.42
N TYR A 73 -7.77 1.44 31.58
CA TYR A 73 -6.56 2.21 31.94
C TYR A 73 -6.84 3.72 32.13
N PRO A 74 -5.92 4.47 32.78
CA PRO A 74 -6.07 5.91 32.96
C PRO A 74 -6.33 6.67 31.65
N THR A 75 -7.17 7.70 31.73
CA THR A 75 -7.62 8.50 30.57
C THR A 75 -6.46 9.07 29.75
N GLY A 76 -5.41 9.56 30.39
CA GLY A 76 -4.21 10.05 29.71
C GLY A 76 -3.53 9.00 28.82
N ASN A 77 -3.40 7.76 29.31
CA ASN A 77 -2.79 6.67 28.54
C ASN A 77 -3.69 6.26 27.37
N ARG A 78 -5.02 6.25 27.58
CA ARG A 78 -6.00 5.92 26.54
C ARG A 78 -6.05 6.98 25.45
N ALA A 79 -5.98 8.26 25.82
CA ALA A 79 -5.91 9.38 24.89
C ALA A 79 -4.62 9.35 24.05
N ALA A 80 -3.47 9.11 24.69
CA ALA A 80 -2.20 8.95 23.98
C ALA A 80 -2.23 7.75 23.02
N ALA A 81 -2.77 6.61 23.44
CA ALA A 81 -2.94 5.44 22.58
C ALA A 81 -3.86 5.72 21.39
N SER A 82 -4.98 6.45 21.59
CA SER A 82 -5.87 6.86 20.49
C SER A 82 -5.14 7.76 19.49
N ALA A 83 -4.37 8.73 19.97
CA ALA A 83 -3.65 9.66 19.11
C ALA A 83 -2.61 8.93 18.24
N ILE A 84 -1.85 8.01 18.84
CA ILE A 84 -0.87 7.20 18.12
C ILE A 84 -1.57 6.26 17.13
N ALA A 85 -2.68 5.64 17.54
CA ALA A 85 -3.48 4.79 16.64
C ALA A 85 -3.95 5.56 15.41
N ASP A 86 -4.44 6.80 15.57
CA ASP A 86 -4.90 7.63 14.47
C ASP A 86 -3.79 8.04 13.49
N ILE A 87 -2.58 8.30 13.99
CA ILE A 87 -1.41 8.55 13.14
C ILE A 87 -1.03 7.27 12.38
N LEU A 88 -1.06 6.11 13.02
CA LEU A 88 -0.69 4.85 12.38
C LEU A 88 -1.75 4.37 11.38
N TRP A 89 -3.04 4.63 11.62
CA TRP A 89 -4.07 4.42 10.62
C TRP A 89 -3.91 5.33 9.41
N LEU A 90 -3.50 6.60 9.59
CA LEU A 90 -3.14 7.45 8.46
C LEU A 90 -2.05 6.81 7.60
N VAL A 91 -1.01 6.29 8.25
CA VAL A 91 0.09 5.58 7.56
C VAL A 91 -0.42 4.32 6.88
N GLN A 92 -1.29 3.54 7.52
CA GLN A 92 -1.79 2.29 6.95
C GLN A 92 -2.74 2.51 5.77
N GLU A 93 -3.69 3.43 5.86
CA GLU A 93 -4.72 3.66 4.84
C GLU A 93 -4.18 4.51 3.68
N ALA A 94 -3.67 5.72 3.98
CA ALA A 94 -3.14 6.63 2.95
C ALA A 94 -1.77 6.17 2.42
N GLY A 95 -1.04 5.34 3.19
CA GLY A 95 0.23 4.76 2.76
C GLY A 95 0.11 3.83 1.56
N LEU A 96 -1.07 3.23 1.32
CA LEU A 96 -1.26 2.32 0.19
C LEU A 96 -1.04 3.03 -1.14
N SER A 97 -1.48 4.28 -1.27
CA SER A 97 -1.31 5.07 -2.48
C SER A 97 0.14 5.41 -2.80
N PHE A 98 1.06 5.30 -1.81
CA PHE A 98 2.48 5.46 -2.08
C PHE A 98 3.05 4.37 -2.99
N TYR A 99 2.37 3.22 -3.12
CA TYR A 99 2.81 2.17 -4.04
C TYR A 99 2.72 2.65 -5.49
N SER A 100 1.55 3.18 -5.88
CA SER A 100 1.33 3.82 -7.17
C SER A 100 2.26 5.02 -7.37
N TYR A 101 2.43 5.85 -6.33
CA TYR A 101 3.35 7.01 -6.35
C TYR A 101 4.78 6.62 -6.67
N GLN A 102 5.35 5.61 -6.01
CA GLN A 102 6.74 5.20 -6.25
C GLN A 102 6.97 4.73 -7.69
N ILE A 103 6.00 4.01 -8.28
CA ILE A 103 6.09 3.59 -9.69
C ILE A 103 6.04 4.82 -10.61
N LEU A 104 5.11 5.73 -10.37
CA LEU A 104 4.91 6.93 -11.21
C LEU A 104 6.05 7.93 -11.09
N LEU A 105 6.61 8.10 -9.89
CA LEU A 105 7.72 9.01 -9.61
C LEU A 105 8.94 8.70 -10.48
N HIS A 106 9.24 7.42 -10.68
CA HIS A 106 10.39 6.95 -11.45
C HIS A 106 10.09 6.82 -12.95
N THR A 107 8.82 6.88 -13.37
CA THR A 107 8.46 6.60 -14.77
C THR A 107 7.91 7.81 -15.53
N LEU A 108 7.21 8.74 -14.87
CA LEU A 108 6.73 9.96 -15.50
C LEU A 108 7.88 10.94 -15.76
N ARG A 109 7.78 11.70 -16.87
CA ARG A 109 8.75 12.74 -17.26
C ARG A 109 8.07 14.10 -17.39
N ASP A 110 8.86 15.16 -17.26
CA ASP A 110 8.53 16.54 -17.60
C ASP A 110 7.26 17.08 -16.91
N SER A 111 6.43 17.83 -17.65
CA SER A 111 5.23 18.49 -17.14
C SER A 111 4.19 17.52 -16.55
N VAL A 112 4.10 16.29 -17.08
CA VAL A 112 3.16 15.28 -16.58
C VAL A 112 3.56 14.82 -15.18
N ARG A 113 4.87 14.68 -14.93
CA ARG A 113 5.39 14.37 -13.60
C ARG A 113 5.04 15.48 -12.61
N ILE A 114 5.27 16.74 -12.98
CA ILE A 114 4.97 17.88 -12.10
C ILE A 114 3.47 17.93 -11.75
N LEU A 115 2.59 17.76 -12.74
CA LEU A 115 1.14 17.73 -12.52
C LEU A 115 0.74 16.59 -11.56
N PHE A 116 1.25 15.38 -11.80
CA PHE A 116 0.97 14.24 -10.93
C PHE A 116 1.44 14.48 -9.49
N LEU A 117 2.69 14.93 -9.29
CA LEU A 117 3.21 15.19 -7.94
C LEU A 117 2.39 16.28 -7.23
N SER A 118 2.01 17.35 -7.93
CA SER A 118 1.20 18.43 -7.36
C SER A 118 -0.15 17.92 -6.89
N LEU A 119 -0.87 17.16 -7.74
CA LEU A 119 -2.16 16.57 -7.37
C LEU A 119 -2.04 15.57 -6.22
N PHE A 120 -1.05 14.69 -6.28
CA PHE A 120 -0.82 13.67 -5.25
C PHE A 120 -0.59 14.33 -3.88
N TRP A 121 0.36 15.28 -3.79
CA TRP A 121 0.67 15.94 -2.53
C TRP A 121 -0.45 16.85 -2.04
N PHE A 122 -1.19 17.51 -2.94
CA PHE A 122 -2.38 18.27 -2.56
C PHE A 122 -3.37 17.40 -1.79
N PHE A 123 -3.73 16.24 -2.34
CA PHE A 123 -4.65 15.34 -1.66
C PHE A 123 -4.04 14.71 -0.40
N MET A 124 -2.75 14.39 -0.37
CA MET A 124 -2.10 13.88 0.86
C MET A 124 -2.19 14.89 2.01
N VAL A 125 -2.03 16.19 1.72
CA VAL A 125 -2.24 17.26 2.72
C VAL A 125 -3.70 17.32 3.17
N VAL A 126 -4.66 17.21 2.24
CA VAL A 126 -6.09 17.16 2.58
C VAL A 126 -6.40 15.97 3.48
N ILE A 127 -5.99 14.76 3.11
CA ILE A 127 -6.17 13.52 3.89
C ILE A 127 -5.57 13.67 5.29
N GLY A 128 -4.33 14.16 5.38
CA GLY A 128 -3.65 14.41 6.64
C GLY A 128 -4.40 15.41 7.52
N SER A 129 -4.86 16.53 6.95
CA SER A 129 -5.59 17.57 7.71
C SER A 129 -6.92 17.06 8.27
N ILE A 130 -7.66 16.26 7.50
CA ILE A 130 -8.91 15.64 7.93
C ILE A 130 -8.61 14.66 9.08
N ARG A 131 -7.56 13.83 8.95
CA ARG A 131 -7.19 12.88 9.99
C ARG A 131 -6.75 13.56 11.29
N MET A 132 -5.99 14.65 11.21
CA MET A 132 -5.59 15.41 12.41
C MET A 132 -6.80 16.01 13.11
N THR A 133 -7.84 16.40 12.35
CA THR A 133 -9.11 16.90 12.92
C THR A 133 -9.89 15.78 13.61
N ILE A 134 -9.93 14.58 13.02
CA ILE A 134 -10.54 13.38 13.63
C ILE A 134 -9.80 13.01 14.93
N LEU A 135 -8.47 12.95 14.88
CA LEU A 135 -7.61 12.67 16.02
C LEU A 135 -7.88 13.65 17.16
N ALA A 136 -7.84 14.96 16.88
CA ALA A 136 -8.08 15.99 17.89
C ALA A 136 -9.47 15.85 18.51
N SER A 137 -10.49 15.54 17.70
CA SER A 137 -11.86 15.31 18.17
C SER A 137 -11.95 14.10 19.10
N ARG A 138 -11.31 12.96 18.76
CA ARG A 138 -11.29 11.75 19.59
C ARG A 138 -10.53 11.93 20.90
N VAL A 139 -9.38 12.59 20.85
CA VAL A 139 -8.61 12.91 22.07
C VAL A 139 -9.42 13.81 22.99
N LEU A 140 -10.14 14.79 22.42
CA LEU A 140 -11.01 15.66 23.19
C LEU A 140 -12.17 14.88 23.84
N GLU A 141 -12.83 13.99 23.10
CA GLU A 141 -13.88 13.12 23.64
C GLU A 141 -13.37 12.26 24.81
N ILE A 142 -12.22 11.60 24.66
CA ILE A 142 -11.64 10.73 25.72
C ILE A 142 -11.21 11.53 26.97
N THR A 143 -10.84 12.80 26.80
CA THR A 143 -10.33 13.64 27.90
C THR A 143 -11.41 14.44 28.61
N GLN A 144 -12.47 14.85 27.91
CA GLN A 144 -13.58 15.62 28.47
C GLN A 144 -14.66 14.74 29.09
N GLU A 145 -14.92 13.56 28.52
CA GLU A 145 -15.93 12.65 29.03
C GLU A 145 -15.26 11.53 29.85
N GLY A 146 -15.45 11.58 31.18
CA GLY A 146 -15.39 10.39 32.03
C GLY A 146 -16.55 9.41 31.76
N VAL A 147 -17.14 9.46 30.56
CA VAL A 147 -18.36 8.74 30.16
C VAL A 147 -17.92 7.53 29.33
N SER A 148 -18.48 6.39 29.71
CA SER A 148 -18.36 5.06 29.10
C SER A 148 -18.04 5.07 27.60
N SER A 149 -16.98 4.34 27.21
CA SER A 149 -16.41 4.16 25.85
C SER A 149 -17.37 3.71 24.72
N HIS A 150 -18.67 3.70 24.97
CA HIS A 150 -19.72 3.16 24.11
C HIS A 150 -20.86 4.13 23.80
N SER A 151 -20.90 5.33 24.41
CA SER A 151 -21.95 6.32 24.14
C SER A 151 -21.58 7.28 23.00
N THR A 152 -22.57 7.63 22.19
CA THR A 152 -22.47 8.58 21.08
C THR A 152 -22.17 9.98 21.64
N GLY A 153 -20.90 10.38 21.60
CA GLY A 153 -20.49 11.73 22.01
C GLY A 153 -21.04 12.80 21.07
N PRO A 154 -21.14 14.07 21.51
CA PRO A 154 -21.63 15.18 20.69
C PRO A 154 -20.75 15.45 19.46
N LEU A 155 -19.49 14.99 19.44
CA LEU A 155 -18.56 15.13 18.32
C LEU A 155 -18.61 13.95 17.34
N GLN A 156 -19.30 12.85 17.67
CA GLN A 156 -19.37 11.65 16.83
C GLN A 156 -19.92 11.96 15.43
N HIS A 157 -21.01 12.74 15.33
CA HIS A 157 -21.56 13.15 14.03
C HIS A 157 -20.53 13.93 13.20
N ARG A 158 -19.72 14.79 13.82
CA ARG A 158 -18.65 15.51 13.10
C ARG A 158 -17.56 14.54 12.65
N ILE A 159 -17.19 13.59 13.49
CA ILE A 159 -16.21 12.55 13.18
C ILE A 159 -16.67 11.71 11.99
N ASP A 160 -17.94 11.34 11.91
CA ASP A 160 -18.48 10.50 10.84
C ASP A 160 -18.41 11.22 9.48
N TYR A 161 -18.83 12.49 9.40
CA TYR A 161 -18.70 13.29 8.16
C TYR A 161 -17.23 13.51 7.76
N LEU A 162 -16.34 13.69 8.73
CA LEU A 162 -14.90 13.78 8.45
C LEU A 162 -14.36 12.46 7.89
N HIS A 163 -14.80 11.30 8.38
CA HIS A 163 -14.42 10.00 7.81
C HIS A 163 -14.91 9.83 6.38
N VAL A 164 -16.14 10.26 6.06
CA VAL A 164 -16.64 10.23 4.67
C VAL A 164 -15.73 11.06 3.75
N GLY A 165 -15.39 12.29 4.15
CA GLY A 165 -14.47 13.14 3.38
C GLY A 165 -13.06 12.57 3.26
N TYR A 166 -12.58 11.91 4.31
CA TYR A 166 -11.29 11.22 4.36
C TYR A 166 -11.23 10.06 3.36
N PHE A 167 -12.19 9.14 3.39
CA PHE A 167 -12.24 8.00 2.45
C PHE A 167 -12.46 8.45 1.01
N ALA A 168 -13.30 9.46 0.79
CA ALA A 168 -13.48 10.06 -0.53
C ALA A 168 -12.17 10.65 -1.07
N SER A 169 -11.40 11.34 -0.23
CA SER A 169 -10.10 11.91 -0.62
C SER A 169 -9.07 10.83 -0.96
N ILE A 170 -9.01 9.74 -0.19
CA ILE A 170 -8.17 8.56 -0.50
C ILE A 170 -8.57 7.95 -1.85
N ALA A 171 -9.87 7.74 -2.07
CA ALA A 171 -10.37 7.20 -3.33
C ALA A 171 -10.02 8.08 -4.53
N LEU A 172 -10.05 9.40 -4.38
CA LEU A 172 -9.62 10.35 -5.41
C LEU A 172 -8.11 10.25 -5.71
N VAL A 173 -7.26 10.13 -4.68
CA VAL A 173 -5.80 9.92 -4.86
C VAL A 173 -5.54 8.65 -5.62
N GLU A 174 -6.18 7.56 -5.22
CA GLU A 174 -5.96 6.28 -5.87
C GLU A 174 -6.47 6.34 -7.31
N THR A 175 -7.65 6.87 -7.56
CA THR A 175 -8.21 7.04 -8.92
C THR A 175 -7.29 7.88 -9.82
N CYS A 176 -6.79 9.01 -9.30
CA CYS A 176 -5.86 9.87 -10.01
C CYS A 176 -4.55 9.13 -10.33
N SER A 177 -3.94 8.49 -9.33
CA SER A 177 -2.70 7.72 -9.50
C SER A 177 -2.87 6.59 -10.52
N SER A 178 -4.01 5.91 -10.46
CA SER A 178 -4.38 4.81 -11.35
C SER A 178 -4.53 5.24 -12.79
N PHE A 179 -5.17 6.39 -13.00
CA PHE A 179 -5.32 6.96 -14.34
C PHE A 179 -3.96 7.21 -14.99
N PHE A 180 -3.02 7.82 -14.28
CA PHE A 180 -1.66 8.02 -14.80
C PHE A 180 -0.95 6.69 -15.05
N LEU A 181 -1.08 5.73 -14.12
CA LEU A 181 -0.39 4.45 -14.19
C LEU A 181 -0.90 3.58 -15.34
N ILE A 182 -2.23 3.47 -15.52
CA ILE A 182 -2.86 2.75 -16.62
C ILE A 182 -2.46 3.36 -17.96
N ARG A 183 -2.52 4.69 -18.11
CA ARG A 183 -2.11 5.35 -19.37
C ARG A 183 -0.65 5.11 -19.71
N LEU A 184 0.21 5.15 -18.68
CA LEU A 184 1.64 4.89 -18.83
C LEU A 184 1.91 3.44 -19.24
N LEU A 185 1.36 2.47 -18.51
CA LEU A 185 1.53 1.05 -18.77
C LEU A 185 0.94 0.65 -20.12
N HIS A 186 -0.20 1.23 -20.51
CA HIS A 186 -0.80 1.00 -21.83
C HIS A 186 0.10 1.53 -22.96
N LYS A 187 0.67 2.74 -22.82
CA LYS A 187 1.63 3.28 -23.79
C LYS A 187 2.87 2.37 -23.89
N ALA A 188 3.43 1.96 -22.76
CA ALA A 188 4.58 1.07 -22.71
C ALA A 188 4.27 -0.31 -23.35
N TYR A 189 3.10 -0.86 -23.07
CA TYR A 189 2.62 -2.11 -23.65
C TYR A 189 2.47 -2.04 -25.18
N ARG A 190 1.98 -0.91 -25.72
CA ARG A 190 1.82 -0.72 -27.17
C ARG A 190 3.15 -0.58 -27.91
N VAL A 191 4.17 0.01 -27.27
CA VAL A 191 5.50 0.23 -27.87
C VAL A 191 6.38 -1.02 -27.75
N SER A 192 6.13 -1.89 -26.76
CA SER A 192 6.94 -3.09 -26.53
C SER A 192 6.82 -4.12 -27.67
N PRO A 193 7.93 -4.74 -28.12
CA PRO A 193 7.90 -5.77 -29.17
C PRO A 193 6.97 -6.93 -28.82
N LYS A 194 6.29 -7.52 -29.82
CA LYS A 194 5.22 -8.50 -29.57
C LYS A 194 5.66 -9.74 -28.80
N LEU A 195 6.91 -10.16 -29.00
CA LEU A 195 7.57 -11.30 -28.35
C LEU A 195 8.48 -10.88 -27.17
N SER A 196 8.54 -9.59 -26.85
CA SER A 196 9.37 -9.11 -25.74
C SER A 196 8.72 -9.46 -24.41
N PHE A 197 9.56 -9.96 -23.51
CA PHE A 197 9.20 -10.27 -22.14
C PHE A 197 8.74 -9.05 -21.33
N THR A 198 9.29 -7.87 -21.63
CA THR A 198 8.86 -6.57 -21.08
C THR A 198 7.36 -6.34 -21.33
N ARG A 199 6.83 -6.83 -22.46
CA ARG A 199 5.40 -6.78 -22.78
C ARG A 199 4.56 -7.65 -21.84
N MET A 200 5.08 -8.80 -21.42
CA MET A 200 4.41 -9.67 -20.45
C MET A 200 4.40 -9.06 -19.06
N VAL A 201 5.51 -8.46 -18.63
CA VAL A 201 5.59 -7.71 -17.35
C VAL A 201 4.62 -6.54 -17.36
N PHE A 202 4.62 -5.71 -18.41
CA PHE A 202 3.68 -4.59 -18.50
C PHE A 202 2.23 -5.05 -18.54
N ARG A 203 1.91 -6.16 -19.22
CA ARG A 203 0.56 -6.73 -19.20
C ARG A 203 0.16 -7.20 -17.81
N HIS A 204 1.07 -7.85 -17.09
CA HIS A 204 0.83 -8.30 -15.73
C HIS A 204 0.59 -7.10 -14.79
N VAL A 205 1.51 -6.15 -14.74
CA VAL A 205 1.41 -4.95 -13.91
C VAL A 205 0.19 -4.09 -14.29
N LEU A 206 -0.17 -4.01 -15.57
CA LEU A 206 -1.39 -3.34 -16.02
C LEU A 206 -2.64 -4.00 -15.46
N ARG A 207 -2.75 -5.34 -15.58
CA ARG A 207 -3.89 -6.09 -15.06
C ARG A 207 -3.99 -6.04 -13.55
N THR A 208 -2.87 -6.14 -12.83
CA THR A 208 -2.87 -6.06 -11.36
C THR A 208 -3.17 -4.64 -10.89
N THR A 209 -2.72 -3.62 -11.62
CA THR A 209 -3.13 -2.23 -11.40
C THR A 209 -4.63 -2.06 -11.60
N GLU A 210 -5.22 -2.54 -12.70
CA GLU A 210 -6.67 -2.46 -12.92
C GLU A 210 -7.46 -3.12 -11.78
N VAL A 211 -7.05 -4.31 -11.33
CA VAL A 211 -7.68 -5.03 -10.23
C VAL A 211 -7.48 -4.32 -8.88
N ARG A 212 -6.28 -3.80 -8.60
CA ARG A 212 -5.99 -2.99 -7.42
C ARG A 212 -6.94 -1.81 -7.32
N VAL A 213 -7.14 -1.12 -8.43
CA VAL A 213 -7.87 0.14 -8.45
C VAL A 213 -9.35 -0.10 -8.34
N ALA A 214 -9.85 -1.12 -9.04
CA ALA A 214 -11.22 -1.57 -8.88
C ALA A 214 -11.51 -1.98 -7.41
N SER A 215 -10.61 -2.75 -6.79
CA SER A 215 -10.79 -3.19 -5.40
C SER A 215 -10.69 -2.05 -4.39
N LEU A 216 -9.67 -1.19 -4.46
CA LEU A 216 -9.53 -0.04 -3.56
C LEU A 216 -10.66 0.98 -3.74
N CYS A 217 -11.18 1.17 -4.95
CA CYS A 217 -12.34 2.03 -5.20
C CYS A 217 -13.61 1.44 -4.56
N VAL A 218 -13.87 0.15 -4.76
CA VAL A 218 -15.02 -0.53 -4.14
C VAL A 218 -14.92 -0.49 -2.60
N ILE A 219 -13.73 -0.73 -2.04
CA ILE A 219 -13.48 -0.63 -0.60
C ILE A 219 -13.74 0.80 -0.12
N GLY A 220 -13.16 1.82 -0.78
CA GLY A 220 -13.32 3.21 -0.40
C GLY A 220 -14.77 3.70 -0.45
N ILE A 221 -15.52 3.34 -1.49
CA ILE A 221 -16.96 3.63 -1.60
C ILE A 221 -17.72 2.93 -0.49
N THR A 222 -17.43 1.64 -0.25
CA THR A 222 -18.08 0.89 0.82
C THR A 222 -17.89 1.56 2.16
N ARG A 223 -16.64 1.92 2.51
CA ARG A 223 -16.30 2.58 3.78
C ARG A 223 -16.93 3.96 3.90
N ALA A 224 -16.98 4.74 2.82
CA ALA A 224 -17.66 6.03 2.83
C ALA A 224 -19.18 5.88 3.09
N VAL A 225 -19.83 4.91 2.45
CA VAL A 225 -21.26 4.64 2.65
C VAL A 225 -21.53 4.12 4.05
N THR A 226 -20.75 3.17 4.55
CA THR A 226 -20.97 2.58 5.88
C THR A 226 -20.74 3.58 7.00
N TYR A 227 -19.71 4.43 6.90
CA TYR A 227 -19.47 5.49 7.89
C TYR A 227 -20.58 6.54 7.88
N SER A 228 -21.19 6.84 6.73
CA SER A 228 -22.34 7.76 6.69
C SER A 228 -23.58 7.23 7.42
N LEU A 229 -23.64 5.92 7.68
CA LEU A 229 -24.74 5.22 8.34
C LEU A 229 -24.38 4.75 9.76
N GLN A 230 -23.17 5.03 10.24
CA GLN A 230 -22.69 4.57 11.53
C GLN A 230 -23.17 5.50 12.65
N VAL A 231 -23.57 4.90 13.78
CA VAL A 231 -24.12 5.63 14.94
C VAL A 231 -23.31 5.36 16.22
N THR A 232 -22.27 4.53 16.13
CA THR A 232 -21.50 4.04 17.28
C THR A 232 -19.99 4.23 17.07
N SER A 233 -19.32 4.85 18.04
CA SER A 233 -17.88 5.08 18.00
C SER A 233 -17.11 3.77 18.14
N GLN A 234 -16.23 3.48 17.18
CA GLN A 234 -15.25 2.39 17.17
C GLN A 234 -15.74 0.99 17.59
N THR A 235 -17.05 0.74 17.49
CA THR A 235 -17.72 -0.50 17.85
C THR A 235 -18.63 -0.96 16.73
N ALA A 236 -18.53 -2.24 16.37
CA ALA A 236 -19.27 -2.84 15.27
C ALA A 236 -20.56 -3.53 15.76
N THR A 237 -21.39 -2.80 16.53
CA THR A 237 -22.68 -3.30 17.02
C THR A 237 -23.81 -3.12 15.99
N THR A 238 -23.64 -2.19 15.05
CA THR A 238 -24.57 -1.95 13.94
C THR A 238 -24.16 -2.72 12.68
N VAL A 239 -25.13 -3.03 11.80
CA VAL A 239 -24.85 -3.67 10.50
C VAL A 239 -23.89 -2.84 9.66
N ALA A 240 -24.07 -1.51 9.65
CA ALA A 240 -23.17 -0.58 8.96
C ALA A 240 -21.74 -0.66 9.51
N GLY A 241 -21.57 -0.67 10.84
CA GLY A 241 -20.27 -0.82 11.48
C GLY A 241 -19.62 -2.19 11.22
N GLN A 242 -20.39 -3.26 11.13
CA GLN A 242 -19.87 -4.58 10.77
C GLN A 242 -19.39 -4.64 9.32
N PHE A 243 -20.14 -4.04 8.40
CA PHE A 243 -19.75 -3.98 6.99
C PHE A 243 -18.54 -3.07 6.77
N ASP A 244 -18.42 -1.97 7.52
CA ASP A 244 -17.20 -1.16 7.55
C ASP A 244 -15.99 -1.98 8.00
N ARG A 245 -16.12 -2.76 9.09
CA ARG A 245 -15.03 -3.62 9.55
C ARG A 245 -14.65 -4.69 8.55
N PHE A 246 -15.62 -5.24 7.84
CA PHE A 246 -15.34 -6.15 6.73
C PHE A 246 -14.55 -5.45 5.62
N ALA A 247 -14.99 -4.27 5.17
CA ALA A 247 -14.29 -3.51 4.14
C ALA A 247 -12.88 -3.09 4.58
N TYR A 248 -12.70 -2.68 5.84
CA TYR A 248 -11.40 -2.39 6.42
C TYR A 248 -10.52 -3.65 6.50
N THR A 249 -11.08 -4.81 6.81
CA THR A 249 -10.34 -6.09 6.78
C THR A 249 -9.81 -6.39 5.38
N MET A 250 -10.63 -6.18 4.34
CA MET A 250 -10.22 -6.32 2.95
C MET A 250 -9.10 -5.33 2.57
N GLU A 251 -9.15 -4.12 3.12
CA GLU A 251 -8.10 -3.11 2.96
C GLU A 251 -6.79 -3.52 3.64
N CYS A 252 -6.84 -4.09 4.86
CA CYS A 252 -5.65 -4.60 5.55
C CYS A 252 -5.00 -5.79 4.83
N LEU A 253 -5.74 -6.54 4.02
CA LEU A 253 -5.21 -7.61 3.17
C LEU A 253 -4.58 -7.08 1.89
N PHE A 254 -4.84 -5.82 1.53
CA PHE A 254 -4.39 -5.21 0.29
C PHE A 254 -2.85 -5.24 0.08
N PRO A 255 -1.99 -5.08 1.12
CA PRO A 255 -0.55 -5.20 0.95
C PRO A 255 -0.08 -6.57 0.44
N LEU A 256 -0.88 -7.65 0.59
CA LEU A 256 -0.59 -8.94 -0.04
C LEU A 256 -0.55 -8.83 -1.57
N VAL A 257 -1.47 -8.05 -2.16
CA VAL A 257 -1.49 -7.80 -3.61
C VAL A 257 -0.20 -7.09 -4.04
N MET A 258 0.26 -6.11 -3.25
CA MET A 258 1.52 -5.40 -3.52
C MET A 258 2.73 -6.33 -3.46
N VAL A 259 2.78 -7.24 -2.49
CA VAL A 259 3.84 -8.25 -2.37
C VAL A 259 3.82 -9.18 -3.58
N THR A 260 2.64 -9.65 -4.00
CA THR A 260 2.50 -10.48 -5.21
C THR A 260 3.01 -9.75 -6.45
N ASP A 261 2.66 -8.48 -6.64
CA ASP A 261 3.11 -7.66 -7.76
C ASP A 261 4.64 -7.50 -7.77
N ILE A 262 5.25 -7.26 -6.60
CA ILE A 262 6.71 -7.16 -6.45
C ILE A 262 7.40 -8.48 -6.79
N LEU A 263 6.90 -9.59 -6.24
CA LEU A 263 7.47 -10.93 -6.47
C LEU A 263 7.35 -11.34 -7.94
N ALA A 264 6.19 -11.12 -8.55
CA ALA A 264 5.96 -11.44 -9.96
C ALA A 264 6.91 -10.66 -10.86
N THR A 265 7.02 -9.34 -10.67
CA THR A 265 7.90 -8.47 -11.47
C THR A 265 9.37 -8.89 -11.38
N LYS A 266 9.84 -9.35 -10.21
CA LYS A 266 11.23 -9.80 -10.02
C LYS A 266 11.49 -11.22 -10.52
N LYS A 267 10.54 -12.15 -10.33
CA LYS A 267 10.60 -13.49 -10.94
C LYS A 267 10.77 -13.37 -12.45
N PHE A 268 10.04 -12.43 -13.04
CA PHE A 268 10.17 -12.18 -14.45
C PHE A 268 11.61 -11.75 -14.80
N HIS A 269 12.19 -10.78 -14.09
CA HIS A 269 13.56 -10.31 -14.35
C HIS A 269 14.65 -11.41 -14.24
N ILE A 270 14.48 -12.39 -13.36
CA ILE A 270 15.41 -13.53 -13.21
C ILE A 270 15.33 -14.49 -14.40
N GLY A 271 14.12 -14.74 -14.93
CA GLY A 271 13.93 -15.57 -16.13
C GLY A 271 14.63 -15.02 -17.38
N ASP A 272 14.67 -13.68 -17.51
CA ASP A 272 15.38 -12.99 -18.60
C ASP A 272 16.90 -13.20 -18.52
N ARG A 273 17.47 -13.11 -17.31
CA ARG A 273 18.90 -13.36 -17.10
C ARG A 273 19.30 -14.78 -17.51
N ASN A 274 18.48 -15.76 -17.16
CA ASN A 274 18.75 -17.17 -17.45
C ASN A 274 18.53 -17.53 -18.93
N THR A 275 17.57 -16.89 -19.60
CA THR A 275 17.33 -17.07 -21.04
C THR A 275 18.39 -16.38 -21.89
N MET A 276 18.82 -15.16 -21.52
CA MET A 276 19.95 -14.51 -22.17
C MET A 276 21.24 -15.31 -22.01
N THR A 277 21.58 -15.81 -20.81
CA THR A 277 22.78 -16.65 -20.63
C THR A 277 22.72 -17.93 -21.43
N THR A 278 21.56 -18.60 -21.49
CA THR A 278 21.41 -19.82 -22.32
C THR A 278 21.45 -19.52 -23.81
N THR A 279 20.94 -18.38 -24.30
CA THR A 279 21.11 -17.99 -25.71
C THR A 279 22.52 -17.55 -26.07
N VAL A 280 23.28 -16.98 -25.12
CA VAL A 280 24.70 -16.66 -25.31
C VAL A 280 25.56 -17.94 -25.30
N GLU A 281 25.24 -18.91 -24.43
CA GLU A 281 25.89 -20.23 -24.43
C GLU A 281 25.44 -21.13 -25.61
N ALA A 282 24.23 -20.96 -26.12
CA ALA A 282 23.69 -21.66 -27.29
C ALA A 282 23.91 -20.92 -28.62
N SER A 283 24.74 -19.86 -28.63
CA SER A 283 25.23 -19.28 -29.89
C SER A 283 26.36 -20.18 -30.40
N PRO A 284 26.19 -20.87 -31.55
CA PRO A 284 27.26 -21.67 -32.12
C PRO A 284 28.27 -20.70 -32.76
N ILE A 285 29.18 -20.13 -31.97
CA ILE A 285 30.48 -19.75 -32.49
C ILE A 285 31.28 -21.04 -32.56
N ALA A 286 30.94 -21.86 -33.56
CA ALA A 286 31.78 -22.94 -34.01
C ALA A 286 32.91 -22.37 -34.89
N PRO A 287 34.11 -22.95 -34.78
CA PRO A 287 35.36 -22.33 -35.18
C PRO A 287 35.63 -22.54 -36.67
N TYR A 288 35.80 -21.47 -37.42
CA TYR A 288 36.41 -21.54 -38.76
C TYR A 288 37.73 -20.76 -38.73
N ARG A 289 38.73 -21.38 -38.11
CA ARG A 289 40.13 -20.94 -38.21
C ARG A 289 41.05 -22.14 -38.08
N ASP A 290 41.05 -22.99 -39.12
CA ASP A 290 42.26 -23.59 -39.70
C ASP A 290 41.91 -24.66 -40.73
N LEU A 291 42.25 -24.39 -41.99
CA LEU A 291 42.64 -25.38 -43.00
C LEU A 291 43.71 -24.68 -43.85
N GLY A 292 44.95 -25.16 -43.73
CA GLY A 292 46.17 -24.45 -44.09
C GLY A 292 46.59 -24.49 -45.57
N SER A 293 47.36 -23.44 -45.92
CA SER A 293 48.66 -23.38 -46.65
C SER A 293 48.80 -23.96 -48.09
N PRO A 294 49.65 -23.40 -49.00
CA PRO A 294 51.00 -22.87 -48.71
C PRO A 294 51.52 -21.64 -49.49
N MET A 295 52.58 -21.03 -48.91
CA MET A 295 53.73 -20.29 -49.49
C MET A 295 53.49 -19.30 -50.67
N ASN A 296 53.91 -18.04 -50.54
CA ASN A 296 55.30 -17.60 -50.75
C ASN A 296 55.44 -16.06 -50.86
N ASN A 297 56.59 -15.56 -50.36
CA ASN A 297 57.34 -14.35 -50.75
C ASN A 297 56.90 -12.92 -50.35
N ASN A 298 57.65 -12.42 -49.35
CA ASN A 298 58.58 -11.27 -49.41
C ASN A 298 58.06 -9.81 -49.47
N SER A 299 58.26 -9.14 -48.32
CA SER A 299 58.99 -7.87 -48.14
C SER A 299 58.22 -6.53 -48.19
N PRO A 300 58.58 -5.55 -47.32
CA PRO A 300 57.76 -4.39 -46.98
C PRO A 300 58.17 -3.13 -47.74
N ARG A 301 57.24 -2.18 -47.90
CA ARG A 301 57.60 -0.78 -48.15
C ARG A 301 56.76 0.15 -47.29
N GLU A 302 57.48 0.81 -46.40
CA GLU A 302 57.21 2.14 -45.86
C GLU A 302 56.71 3.08 -46.97
N LEU A 303 55.75 3.95 -46.63
CA LEU A 303 55.74 5.35 -47.05
C LEU A 303 54.74 6.13 -46.20
N GLU A 304 55.33 6.77 -45.20
CA GLU A 304 54.98 8.08 -44.65
C GLU A 304 54.36 9.02 -45.71
N TRP A 305 53.44 9.91 -45.30
CA TRP A 305 53.58 11.37 -45.41
C TRP A 305 52.27 12.05 -44.97
N ALA A 306 52.41 12.94 -43.99
CA ALA A 306 51.43 13.92 -43.60
C ALA A 306 51.55 15.19 -44.46
N ARG A 307 50.42 15.83 -44.79
CA ARG A 307 50.13 17.25 -44.53
C ARG A 307 48.80 17.70 -45.14
N SER A 308 48.04 18.38 -44.31
CA SER A 308 46.95 19.29 -44.61
C SER A 308 47.43 20.57 -45.32
N PRO A 309 46.49 21.29 -45.93
CA PRO A 309 46.28 22.71 -45.67
C PRO A 309 45.04 22.96 -44.79
#